data_AF-A0A258BSD5-F1
#
_entry.id   AF-A0A258BSD5-F1
#
_cell.length_a   1.000
_cell.length_b   1.000
_cell.length_c   1.000
_cell.angle_alpha   90.00
_cell.angle_beta   90.00
_cell.angle_gamma   90.00
#
_symmetry.space_group_name_H-M   'P 1'
#
loop_
_entity.id
_entity.type
_entity.pdbx_description
1 polymer ?
#
loop_
_entity_poly.entity_id
_entity_poly.type
_entity_poly.pdbx_seq_one_letter_code
_entity_poly.pdbx_strand_id
1 'polypeptide(L)'
;MHALPLPSPVRPKLAVLIDAENVSHRIVDKLFEEIFSLGEACIRRIYGDFSSPALEPWKTAIFRHTLLPQHHVPCTTSKNGADIALTIDAMDLLHQGGLDGFCLVSSDSDFTRLAARLRETGAEVYGFGEKKTPKSLQYACNRFVFVEGLCTDLPEPTAQPSPKKPAPKSPAAAIPLIRKAIAQLDGEDDWFMLNLVGQGDRLLRH
;
A
#
# COMPACT_ATOMS: atom_id res chain seq x y z
N MET A 1 26.33 43.40 -27.82
CA MET A 1 26.28 42.64 -26.55
C MET A 1 25.08 41.72 -26.62
N HIS A 2 25.26 40.46 -27.05
CA HIS A 2 24.19 39.47 -27.03
C HIS A 2 24.02 39.00 -25.59
N ALA A 3 22.85 39.26 -24.99
CA ALA A 3 22.50 38.71 -23.69
C ALA A 3 22.43 37.18 -23.81
N LEU A 4 23.24 36.48 -23.02
CA LEU A 4 23.11 35.02 -22.86
C LEU A 4 21.71 34.74 -22.31
N PRO A 5 20.96 33.78 -22.87
CA PRO A 5 19.66 33.42 -22.34
C PRO A 5 19.83 32.93 -20.90
N LEU A 6 19.01 33.47 -19.99
CA LEU A 6 18.94 33.00 -18.61
C LEU A 6 18.63 31.49 -18.61
N PRO A 7 19.29 30.69 -17.76
CA PRO A 7 18.97 29.27 -17.65
C PRO A 7 17.49 29.14 -17.28
N SER A 8 16.74 28.37 -18.06
CA SER A 8 15.38 27.96 -17.73
C SER A 8 15.35 27.32 -16.34
N PRO A 9 14.29 27.52 -15.53
CA PRO A 9 14.23 27.00 -14.17
C PRO A 9 14.45 25.48 -14.21
N VAL A 10 15.49 25.02 -13.50
CA VAL A 10 15.81 23.60 -13.39
C VAL A 10 14.68 22.95 -12.61
N ARG A 11 13.94 22.05 -13.24
CA ARG A 11 12.88 21.29 -12.56
C ARG A 11 13.52 20.24 -11.65
N PRO A 12 12.98 20.01 -10.43
CA PRO A 12 13.46 18.95 -9.55
C PRO A 12 13.40 17.60 -10.25
N LYS A 13 14.47 16.81 -10.18
CA LYS A 13 14.53 15.44 -10.70
C LYS A 13 14.02 14.48 -9.66
N LEU A 14 12.96 13.76 -10.00
CA LEU A 14 12.25 12.89 -9.07
C LEU A 14 12.39 11.42 -9.48
N ALA A 15 12.58 10.56 -8.48
CA ALA A 15 12.40 9.12 -8.61
C ALA A 15 11.01 8.72 -8.12
N VAL A 16 10.24 8.09 -9.00
CA VAL A 16 8.89 7.59 -8.73
C VAL A 16 8.95 6.09 -8.48
N LEU A 17 8.65 5.68 -7.24
CA LEU A 17 8.70 4.30 -6.79
C LEU A 17 7.29 3.87 -6.37
N ILE A 18 6.71 2.96 -7.14
CA ILE A 18 5.31 2.55 -7.01
C ILE A 18 5.22 1.13 -6.45
N ASP A 19 4.51 0.97 -5.36
CA ASP A 19 4.15 -0.32 -4.79
C ASP A 19 2.84 -0.82 -5.41
N ALA A 20 2.93 -1.69 -6.42
CA ALA A 20 1.78 -2.13 -7.21
C ALA A 20 0.75 -2.95 -6.41
N GLU A 21 1.15 -3.52 -5.28
CA GLU A 21 0.29 -4.35 -4.43
C GLU A 21 -0.54 -3.51 -3.47
N ASN A 22 -0.08 -2.29 -3.17
CA ASN A 22 -0.73 -1.40 -2.22
C ASN A 22 -1.58 -0.30 -2.88
N VAL A 23 -1.33 0.03 -4.16
CA VAL A 23 -2.10 1.02 -4.93
C VAL A 23 -2.73 0.45 -6.19
N SER A 24 -3.85 1.05 -6.60
CA SER A 24 -4.57 0.64 -7.80
C SER A 24 -4.02 1.30 -9.06
N HIS A 25 -3.86 0.54 -10.16
CA HIS A 25 -3.49 1.07 -11.47
C HIS A 25 -4.35 2.26 -11.96
N ARG A 26 -5.58 2.43 -11.43
CA ARG A 26 -6.50 3.51 -11.82
C ARG A 26 -6.01 4.90 -11.43
N ILE A 27 -5.17 5.01 -10.41
CA ILE A 27 -4.67 6.30 -9.94
C ILE A 27 -3.51 6.83 -10.78
N VAL A 28 -2.92 6.00 -11.64
CA VAL A 28 -1.60 6.26 -12.26
C VAL A 28 -1.62 7.46 -13.18
N ASP A 29 -2.67 7.63 -14.00
CA ASP A 29 -2.74 8.75 -14.93
C ASP A 29 -2.68 10.09 -14.16
N LYS A 30 -3.53 10.24 -13.14
CA LYS A 30 -3.59 11.45 -12.31
C LYS A 30 -2.43 11.59 -11.34
N LEU A 31 -1.84 10.48 -10.90
CA LEU A 31 -0.61 10.46 -10.12
C LEU A 31 0.52 11.15 -10.91
N PHE A 32 0.69 10.83 -12.19
CA PHE A 32 1.72 11.46 -13.01
C PHE A 32 1.42 12.92 -13.35
N GLU A 33 0.15 13.31 -13.44
CA GLU A 33 -0.25 14.73 -13.54
C GLU A 33 0.22 15.53 -12.31
N GLU A 34 -0.02 15.00 -11.10
CA GLU A 34 0.44 15.63 -9.86
C GLU A 34 1.97 15.65 -9.78
N ILE A 35 2.64 14.53 -10.11
CA ILE A 35 4.11 14.46 -10.10
C ILE A 35 4.72 15.48 -11.07
N PHE A 36 4.11 15.69 -12.25
CA PHE A 36 4.58 16.68 -13.22
C PHE A 36 4.53 18.11 -12.68
N SER A 37 3.60 18.41 -11.76
CA SER A 37 3.54 19.71 -11.07
C SER A 37 4.66 19.88 -10.04
N LEU A 38 5.18 18.79 -9.49
CA LEU A 38 6.26 18.78 -8.49
C LEU A 38 7.64 18.82 -9.16
N GLY A 39 7.81 18.10 -10.27
CA GLY A 39 9.09 17.99 -10.94
C GLY A 39 9.08 17.04 -12.13
N GLU A 40 10.27 16.62 -12.53
CA GLU A 40 10.48 15.71 -13.65
C GLU A 40 10.71 14.28 -13.14
N ALA A 41 9.80 13.37 -13.50
CA ALA A 41 9.91 11.95 -13.17
C ALA A 41 10.97 11.26 -14.05
N CYS A 42 12.24 11.42 -13.67
CA CYS A 42 13.40 10.86 -14.39
C CYS A 42 13.49 9.34 -14.22
N ILE A 43 13.14 8.83 -13.03
CA ILE A 43 13.13 7.40 -12.74
C ILE A 43 11.70 7.00 -12.41
N ARG A 44 11.23 5.91 -13.01
CA ARG A 44 9.87 5.39 -12.84
C ARG A 44 9.95 3.89 -12.68
N ARG A 45 9.83 3.40 -11.45
CA ARG A 45 9.87 1.98 -11.13
C ARG A 45 8.59 1.57 -10.43
N ILE A 46 8.17 0.35 -10.71
CA ILE A 46 7.00 -0.24 -10.11
C ILE A 46 7.33 -1.65 -9.63
N TYR A 47 6.98 -1.95 -8.39
CA TYR A 47 7.40 -3.14 -7.65
C TYR A 47 6.19 -4.03 -7.40
N GLY A 48 6.36 -5.34 -7.60
CA GLY A 48 5.34 -6.33 -7.28
C GLY A 48 5.50 -7.64 -8.02
N ASP A 49 4.65 -8.62 -7.68
CA ASP A 49 4.58 -9.89 -8.40
C ASP A 49 3.74 -9.76 -9.68
N PHE A 50 4.35 -9.30 -10.77
CA PHE A 50 3.72 -9.25 -12.10
C PHE A 50 3.38 -10.61 -12.75
N SER A 51 3.63 -11.74 -12.06
CA SER A 51 3.05 -13.04 -12.45
C SER A 51 1.65 -13.24 -11.87
N SER A 52 1.29 -12.46 -10.85
CA SER A 52 -0.01 -12.50 -10.20
C SER A 52 -1.10 -11.89 -11.11
N PRO A 53 -2.25 -12.58 -11.28
CA PRO A 53 -3.41 -12.03 -11.99
C PRO A 53 -3.93 -10.72 -11.38
N ALA A 54 -3.66 -10.46 -10.09
CA ALA A 54 -4.07 -9.22 -9.43
C ALA A 54 -3.40 -7.98 -10.03
N LEU A 55 -2.17 -8.13 -10.55
CA LEU A 55 -1.41 -7.04 -11.17
C LEU A 55 -1.55 -7.00 -12.70
N GLU A 56 -2.33 -7.89 -13.31
CA GLU A 56 -2.61 -7.88 -14.75
C GLU A 56 -3.08 -6.50 -15.27
N PRO A 57 -3.96 -5.76 -14.57
CA PRO A 57 -4.40 -4.44 -15.03
C PRO A 57 -3.26 -3.40 -15.11
N TRP A 58 -2.14 -3.61 -14.42
CA TRP A 58 -1.00 -2.71 -14.47
C TRP A 58 -0.27 -2.75 -15.82
N LYS A 59 -0.37 -3.83 -16.61
CA LYS A 59 0.34 -3.95 -17.89
C LYS A 59 0.12 -2.76 -18.82
N THR A 60 -1.12 -2.30 -18.94
CA THR A 60 -1.47 -1.13 -19.76
C THR A 60 -0.87 0.15 -19.21
N ALA A 61 -0.90 0.34 -17.89
CA ALA A 61 -0.34 1.52 -17.23
C ALA A 61 1.19 1.56 -17.31
N ILE A 62 1.85 0.41 -17.17
CA ILE A 62 3.29 0.23 -17.32
C ILE A 62 3.74 0.70 -18.70
N PHE A 63 3.08 0.23 -19.76
CA PHE A 63 3.41 0.64 -21.13
C PHE A 63 3.15 2.13 -21.34
N ARG A 64 1.98 2.62 -20.94
CA ARG A 64 1.58 4.03 -21.15
C ARG A 64 2.52 5.02 -20.49
N HIS A 65 2.94 4.75 -19.26
CA HIS A 65 3.77 5.67 -18.47
C HIS A 65 5.26 5.36 -18.51
N THR A 66 5.66 4.34 -19.29
CA THR A 66 7.04 3.84 -19.37
C THR A 66 7.57 3.50 -17.98
N LEU A 67 6.77 2.78 -17.18
CA LEU A 67 7.22 2.28 -15.87
C LEU A 67 8.15 1.11 -16.10
N LEU A 68 9.23 1.03 -15.33
CA LEU A 68 10.13 -0.11 -15.36
C LEU A 68 9.70 -1.11 -14.27
N PRO A 69 9.10 -2.27 -14.64
CA PRO A 69 8.67 -3.25 -13.67
C PRO A 69 9.87 -3.92 -13.00
N GLN A 70 9.87 -3.92 -11.66
CA GLN A 70 10.75 -4.68 -10.80
C GLN A 70 9.95 -5.89 -10.29
N HIS A 71 10.13 -7.02 -10.95
CA HIS A 71 9.39 -8.23 -10.66
C HIS A 71 10.02 -9.00 -9.50
N HIS A 72 9.24 -9.24 -8.45
CA HIS A 72 9.68 -10.01 -7.29
C HIS A 72 8.68 -11.11 -6.98
N VAL A 73 9.12 -12.35 -7.08
CA VAL A 73 8.36 -13.51 -6.64
C VAL A 73 8.67 -13.74 -5.15
N PRO A 74 7.66 -13.86 -4.26
CA PRO A 74 7.90 -14.16 -2.86
C PRO A 74 8.68 -15.47 -2.70
N CYS A 75 9.86 -15.40 -2.07
CA CYS A 75 10.68 -16.59 -1.79
C CYS A 75 10.19 -17.37 -0.56
N THR A 76 9.36 -16.75 0.28
CA THR A 76 8.78 -17.31 1.50
C THR A 76 7.31 -16.88 1.63
N THR A 77 6.57 -17.45 2.59
CA THR A 77 5.16 -17.10 2.85
C THR A 77 4.96 -15.63 3.25
N SER A 78 6.03 -14.90 3.59
CA SER A 78 5.97 -13.47 3.92
C SER A 78 6.01 -12.61 2.65
N LYS A 79 5.02 -11.73 2.51
CA LYS A 79 4.77 -10.90 1.31
C LYS A 79 5.73 -9.74 1.09
N ASN A 80 6.74 -9.55 1.92
CA ASN A 80 7.53 -8.31 1.96
C ASN A 80 8.64 -8.22 0.89
N GLY A 81 8.64 -9.10 -0.12
CA GLY A 81 9.71 -9.15 -1.13
C GLY A 81 9.78 -7.88 -1.98
N ALA A 82 8.63 -7.38 -2.43
CA ALA A 82 8.54 -6.16 -3.22
C ALA A 82 8.94 -4.93 -2.39
N ASP A 83 8.51 -4.85 -1.12
CA ASP A 83 8.81 -3.72 -0.22
C ASP A 83 10.29 -3.59 0.10
N ILE A 84 10.95 -4.74 0.35
CA ILE A 84 12.40 -4.80 0.57
C ILE A 84 13.14 -4.35 -0.69
N ALA A 85 12.73 -4.85 -1.86
CA ALA A 85 13.35 -4.46 -3.12
C ALA A 85 13.19 -2.96 -3.41
N LEU A 86 11.98 -2.40 -3.20
CA LEU A 86 11.72 -0.96 -3.32
C LEU A 86 12.63 -0.16 -2.39
N THR A 87 12.76 -0.61 -1.14
CA THR A 87 13.60 0.05 -0.13
C THR A 87 15.08 0.04 -0.53
N ILE A 88 15.59 -1.11 -1.01
CA ILE A 88 16.98 -1.23 -1.48
C ILE A 88 17.22 -0.29 -2.66
N ASP A 89 16.35 -0.35 -3.67
CA ASP A 89 16.46 0.51 -4.85
C ASP A 89 16.40 2.00 -4.50
N ALA A 90 15.51 2.40 -3.59
CA ALA A 90 15.42 3.78 -3.14
C ALA A 90 16.75 4.25 -2.53
N MET A 91 17.39 3.41 -1.71
CA MET A 91 18.68 3.72 -1.11
C MET A 91 19.80 3.74 -2.14
N ASP A 92 19.80 2.84 -3.11
CA ASP A 92 20.80 2.82 -4.18
C ASP A 92 20.71 4.09 -5.04
N LEU A 93 19.49 4.47 -5.42
CA LEU A 93 19.22 5.72 -6.15
C LEU A 93 19.63 6.95 -5.35
N LEU A 94 19.41 6.95 -4.03
CA LEU A 94 19.84 8.03 -3.16
C LEU A 94 21.37 8.18 -3.17
N HIS A 95 22.11 7.08 -3.05
CA HIS A 95 23.58 7.11 -3.00
C HIS A 95 24.23 7.31 -4.37
N GLN A 96 23.57 6.94 -5.47
CA GLN A 96 24.01 7.29 -6.84
C GLN A 96 23.98 8.82 -7.06
N GLY A 97 23.06 9.52 -6.41
CA GLY A 97 22.90 10.96 -6.51
C GLY A 97 22.27 11.43 -7.82
N GLY A 98 22.12 12.75 -7.97
CA GLY A 98 21.53 13.37 -9.17
C GLY A 98 19.99 13.43 -9.18
N LEU A 99 19.35 13.03 -8.09
CA LEU A 99 17.92 13.22 -7.82
C LEU A 99 17.75 14.27 -6.73
N ASP A 100 16.72 15.10 -6.87
CA ASP A 100 16.34 16.12 -5.90
C ASP A 100 15.27 15.60 -4.92
N GLY A 101 14.51 14.58 -5.33
CA GLY A 101 13.46 14.00 -4.51
C GLY A 101 12.94 12.63 -4.93
N PHE A 102 12.08 12.08 -4.08
CA PHE A 102 11.50 10.75 -4.19
C PHE A 102 9.99 10.83 -4.02
N CYS A 103 9.27 10.17 -4.92
CA CYS A 103 7.84 9.94 -4.83
C CYS A 103 7.61 8.48 -4.40
N LEU A 104 7.18 8.29 -3.15
CA LEU A 104 6.83 6.99 -2.60
C LEU A 104 5.31 6.79 -2.75
N VAL A 105 4.91 5.83 -3.58
CA VAL A 105 3.49 5.57 -3.87
C VAL A 105 3.08 4.27 -3.19
N SER A 106 2.66 4.37 -1.92
CA SER A 106 2.17 3.28 -1.09
C SER A 106 1.39 3.83 0.12
N SER A 107 0.51 3.01 0.68
CA SER A 107 -0.21 3.26 1.93
C SER A 107 0.33 2.42 3.10
N ASP A 108 1.46 1.70 2.93
CA ASP A 108 2.06 0.86 3.97
C ASP A 108 2.91 1.68 4.96
N SER A 109 2.72 1.45 6.26
CA SER A 109 3.52 2.06 7.32
C SER A 109 4.99 1.65 7.29
N ASP A 110 5.35 0.51 6.69
CA ASP A 110 6.73 0.01 6.70
C ASP A 110 7.70 0.96 5.99
N PHE A 111 7.22 1.77 5.05
CA PHE A 111 8.00 2.81 4.37
C PHE A 111 8.29 4.07 5.23
N THR A 112 7.75 4.16 6.45
CA THR A 112 7.96 5.33 7.34
C THR A 112 9.44 5.57 7.59
N ARG A 113 10.22 4.52 7.87
CA ARG A 113 11.67 4.64 8.13
C ARG A 113 12.45 5.01 6.87
N LEU A 114 12.04 4.50 5.71
CA LEU A 114 12.61 4.87 4.42
C LEU A 114 12.40 6.37 4.15
N ALA A 115 11.16 6.86 4.28
CA ALA A 115 10.82 8.26 4.07
C ALA A 115 11.62 9.21 4.99
N ALA A 116 11.73 8.86 6.28
CA ALA A 116 12.54 9.62 7.22
C ALA A 116 14.02 9.65 6.80
N ARG A 117 14.57 8.51 6.39
CA ARG A 117 15.98 8.39 5.98
C ARG A 117 16.30 9.20 4.71
N LEU A 118 15.41 9.18 3.71
CA LEU A 118 15.56 10.00 2.50
C LEU A 118 15.55 11.51 2.82
N ARG A 119 14.76 11.93 3.81
CA ARG A 119 14.76 13.32 4.28
C ARG A 119 16.01 13.72 5.03
N GLU A 120 16.57 12.81 5.84
CA GLU A 120 17.82 13.07 6.57
C GLU A 120 18.97 13.43 5.65
N THR A 121 18.97 12.97 4.40
CA THR A 121 19.98 13.29 3.39
C THR A 121 19.68 14.58 2.61
N GLY A 122 18.57 15.26 2.92
CA GLY A 122 18.16 16.50 2.27
C GLY A 122 17.33 16.33 0.99
N ALA A 123 16.95 15.10 0.62
CA ALA A 123 16.05 14.88 -0.52
C ALA A 123 14.60 15.23 -0.14
N GLU A 124 13.84 15.78 -1.09
CA GLU A 124 12.41 15.98 -0.90
C GLU A 124 11.66 14.65 -1.02
N VAL A 125 10.78 14.35 -0.06
CA VAL A 125 9.98 13.12 -0.07
C VAL A 125 8.51 13.45 -0.20
N TYR A 126 7.92 12.97 -1.29
CA TYR A 126 6.50 13.08 -1.60
C TYR A 126 5.84 11.72 -1.40
N GLY A 127 4.90 11.64 -0.46
CA GLY A 127 4.11 10.43 -0.23
C GLY A 127 2.80 10.47 -1.01
N PHE A 128 2.43 9.36 -1.62
CA PHE A 128 1.15 9.17 -2.31
C PHE A 128 0.49 7.91 -1.79
N GLY A 129 -0.69 8.04 -1.21
CA GLY A 129 -1.41 6.87 -0.68
C GLY A 129 -2.88 7.15 -0.43
N GLU A 130 -3.60 6.14 0.02
CA GLU A 130 -5.02 6.23 0.33
C GLU A 130 -5.27 7.01 1.63
N LYS A 131 -6.50 7.46 1.86
CA LYS A 131 -6.92 8.13 3.11
C LYS A 131 -6.70 7.28 4.35
N LYS A 132 -6.67 5.95 4.20
CA LYS A 132 -6.39 4.98 5.29
C LYS A 132 -4.92 4.96 5.70
N THR A 133 -4.03 5.62 4.95
CA THR A 133 -2.59 5.61 5.21
C THR A 133 -2.29 6.07 6.64
N PRO A 134 -1.49 5.34 7.41
CA PRO A 134 -1.12 5.73 8.78
C PRO A 134 -0.48 7.12 8.85
N LYS A 135 -0.82 7.88 9.90
CA LYS A 135 -0.25 9.22 10.13
C LYS A 135 1.27 9.21 10.24
N SER A 136 1.87 8.10 10.67
CA SER A 136 3.32 7.93 10.75
C SER A 136 4.00 8.15 9.39
N LEU A 137 3.47 7.53 8.32
CA LEU A 137 4.01 7.70 6.97
C LEU A 137 3.75 9.12 6.46
N GLN A 138 2.55 9.66 6.70
CA GLN A 138 2.19 11.01 6.28
C GLN A 138 3.16 12.06 6.86
N TYR A 139 3.47 11.98 8.16
CA TYR A 139 4.40 12.89 8.83
C TYR A 139 5.88 12.60 8.51
N ALA A 140 6.18 11.39 8.04
CA ALA A 140 7.50 11.04 7.56
C ALA A 140 7.81 11.68 6.20
N CYS A 141 6.81 12.06 5.40
CA CYS A 141 7.00 12.75 4.12
C CYS A 141 7.05 14.28 4.30
N ASN A 142 7.63 15.01 3.33
CA ASN A 142 7.55 16.48 3.29
C ASN A 142 6.16 16.95 2.89
N ARG A 143 5.56 16.24 1.93
CA ARG A 143 4.18 16.45 1.47
C ARG A 143 3.55 15.09 1.21
N PHE A 144 2.27 14.96 1.58
CA PHE A 144 1.50 13.75 1.37
C PHE A 144 0.26 14.07 0.53
N VAL A 145 0.04 13.31 -0.55
CA VAL A 145 -1.09 13.48 -1.46
C VAL A 145 -1.99 12.25 -1.39
N PHE A 146 -3.28 12.48 -1.19
CA PHE A 146 -4.27 11.41 -1.13
C PHE A 146 -4.76 11.02 -2.52
N VAL A 147 -4.57 9.74 -2.89
CA VAL A 147 -4.84 9.26 -4.25
C VAL A 147 -6.33 9.19 -4.58
N GLU A 148 -7.23 9.07 -3.61
CA GLU A 148 -8.67 9.14 -3.86
C GLU A 148 -9.14 10.55 -4.24
N GLY A 149 -8.43 11.58 -3.78
CA GLY A 149 -8.69 12.97 -4.19
C GLY A 149 -8.34 13.21 -5.65
N LEU A 150 -7.51 12.34 -6.25
CA LEU A 150 -7.19 12.38 -7.66
C LEU A 150 -8.34 11.78 -8.48
N CYS A 151 -8.90 10.63 -8.09
CA CYS A 151 -9.86 9.86 -8.91
C CYS A 151 -11.30 10.42 -9.06
N THR A 152 -11.58 11.69 -8.74
CA THR A 152 -12.95 12.25 -8.69
C THR A 152 -13.78 12.21 -10.00
N ASP A 153 -13.20 11.83 -11.14
CA ASP A 153 -13.87 11.79 -12.46
C ASP A 153 -14.02 10.39 -13.05
N LEU A 154 -13.54 9.35 -12.35
CA LEU A 154 -13.77 7.99 -12.80
C LEU A 154 -15.11 7.52 -12.21
N PRO A 155 -16.05 6.98 -13.02
CA PRO A 155 -17.19 6.30 -12.46
C PRO A 155 -16.64 5.25 -11.49
N GLU A 156 -17.03 5.37 -10.23
CA GLU A 156 -16.76 4.36 -9.23
C GLU A 156 -17.11 3.01 -9.89
N PRO A 157 -16.25 1.97 -9.76
CA PRO A 157 -16.75 0.64 -10.07
C PRO A 157 -17.94 0.50 -9.14
N THR A 158 -19.14 0.42 -9.73
CA THR A 158 -20.38 0.21 -9.01
C THR A 158 -20.08 -0.84 -7.98
N ALA A 159 -20.05 -0.41 -6.71
CA ALA A 159 -19.80 -1.30 -5.60
C ALA A 159 -20.89 -2.36 -5.73
N GLN A 160 -20.51 -3.53 -6.23
CA GLN A 160 -21.32 -4.71 -6.06
C GLN A 160 -21.63 -4.74 -4.57
N PRO A 161 -22.91 -4.85 -4.16
CA PRO A 161 -23.24 -4.88 -2.77
C PRO A 161 -22.48 -6.04 -2.15
N SER A 162 -21.42 -5.70 -1.41
CA SER A 162 -20.75 -6.64 -0.55
C SER A 162 -21.85 -7.22 0.35
N PRO A 163 -21.92 -8.55 0.51
CA PRO A 163 -22.89 -9.13 1.41
C PRO A 163 -22.65 -8.50 2.78
N LYS A 164 -23.65 -7.73 3.25
CA LYS A 164 -23.62 -7.09 4.57
C LYS A 164 -23.14 -8.13 5.57
N LYS A 165 -21.93 -7.94 6.10
CA LYS A 165 -21.52 -8.61 7.34
C LYS A 165 -22.64 -8.30 8.34
N PRO A 166 -23.30 -9.32 8.93
CA PRO A 166 -24.30 -9.05 9.95
C PRO A 166 -23.62 -8.25 11.06
N ALA A 167 -24.32 -7.21 11.53
CA ALA A 167 -23.90 -6.41 12.67
C ALA A 167 -23.45 -7.34 13.82
N PRO A 168 -22.41 -6.97 14.59
CA PRO A 168 -22.00 -7.77 15.73
C PRO A 168 -23.22 -7.92 16.65
N LYS A 169 -23.76 -9.14 16.75
CA LYS A 169 -24.76 -9.46 17.77
C LYS A 169 -24.09 -9.17 19.10
N SER A 170 -24.78 -8.42 19.95
CA SER A 170 -24.30 -8.11 21.29
C SER A 170 -23.79 -9.39 21.98
N PRO A 171 -22.73 -9.31 22.82
CA PRO A 171 -22.19 -10.47 23.53
C PRO A 171 -23.25 -11.27 24.31
N ALA A 172 -24.36 -10.62 24.67
CA ALA A 172 -25.51 -11.21 25.32
C ALA A 172 -26.20 -12.34 24.51
N ALA A 173 -26.14 -12.29 23.17
CA ALA A 173 -26.74 -13.32 22.32
C ALA A 173 -25.93 -14.63 22.27
N ALA A 174 -24.68 -14.62 22.72
CA ALA A 174 -23.82 -15.82 22.78
C ALA A 174 -23.95 -16.58 24.11
N ILE A 175 -24.47 -15.93 25.16
CA ILE A 175 -24.65 -16.51 26.50
C ILE A 175 -25.48 -17.82 26.47
N PRO A 176 -26.64 -17.92 25.81
CA PRO A 176 -27.40 -19.16 25.79
C PRO A 176 -26.71 -20.30 25.00
N LEU A 177 -25.91 -19.97 23.98
CA LEU A 177 -25.14 -20.96 23.21
C LEU A 177 -23.97 -21.53 24.00
N ILE A 178 -23.24 -20.66 24.72
CA ILE A 178 -22.14 -21.06 25.59
C ILE A 178 -22.67 -21.93 26.75
N ARG A 179 -23.80 -21.53 27.36
CA ARG A 179 -24.44 -22.32 28.43
C ARG A 179 -24.88 -23.71 27.96
N LYS A 180 -25.39 -23.82 26.74
CA LYS A 180 -25.78 -25.09 26.14
C LYS A 180 -24.56 -25.99 25.84
N ALA A 181 -23.45 -25.40 25.39
CA ALA A 181 -22.21 -26.13 25.17
C ALA A 181 -21.59 -26.64 26.48
N ILE A 182 -21.62 -25.84 27.55
CA ILE A 182 -21.12 -26.23 28.88
C ILE A 182 -21.99 -27.35 29.48
N ALA A 183 -23.32 -27.29 29.33
CA ALA A 183 -24.23 -28.33 29.85
C ALA A 183 -24.14 -29.68 29.11
N GLN A 184 -23.45 -29.74 27.96
CA GLN A 184 -23.21 -30.98 27.22
C GLN A 184 -21.82 -31.59 27.51
N LEU A 185 -21.01 -30.92 28.34
CA LEU A 185 -19.73 -31.43 28.80
C LEU A 185 -19.92 -32.00 30.20
N ASP A 186 -19.94 -33.33 30.30
CA ASP A 186 -20.02 -34.04 31.57
C ASP A 186 -18.59 -34.14 32.15
N GLY A 187 -18.31 -33.35 33.17
CA GLY A 187 -17.04 -33.33 33.89
C GLY A 187 -17.29 -33.10 35.38
N GLU A 188 -16.77 -33.99 36.23
CA GLU A 188 -17.01 -34.00 37.67
C GLU A 188 -16.27 -32.88 38.45
N ASP A 189 -15.63 -31.92 37.78
CA ASP A 189 -14.95 -30.79 38.42
C ASP A 189 -15.39 -29.45 37.82
N ASP A 190 -15.61 -28.47 38.71
CA ASP A 190 -16.24 -27.15 38.47
C ASP A 190 -15.38 -26.17 37.63
N TRP A 191 -14.41 -26.69 36.87
CA TRP A 191 -13.48 -25.92 36.03
C TRP A 191 -13.39 -26.50 34.61
N PHE A 192 -13.79 -25.70 33.61
CA PHE A 192 -13.74 -26.09 32.19
C PHE A 192 -12.64 -25.36 31.41
N MET A 193 -11.84 -26.12 30.66
CA MET A 193 -10.79 -25.56 29.79
C MET A 193 -11.39 -24.96 28.50
N LEU A 194 -11.19 -23.66 28.29
CA LEU A 194 -11.73 -22.86 27.16
C LEU A 194 -11.42 -23.40 25.75
N ASN A 195 -10.39 -24.23 25.61
CA ASN A 195 -10.04 -24.91 24.36
C ASN A 195 -11.16 -25.86 23.88
N LEU A 196 -11.82 -26.59 24.79
CA LEU A 196 -12.82 -27.61 24.41
C LEU A 196 -14.09 -27.01 23.80
N VAL A 197 -14.47 -25.80 24.22
CA VAL A 197 -15.70 -25.12 23.76
C VAL A 197 -15.62 -24.76 22.27
N GLY A 198 -14.41 -24.64 21.70
CA GLY A 198 -14.21 -24.34 20.28
C GLY A 198 -14.28 -25.54 19.33
N GLN A 199 -14.29 -26.78 19.84
CA GLN A 199 -14.20 -27.99 19.01
C GLN A 199 -15.55 -28.65 18.70
N GLY A 200 -16.60 -28.35 19.47
CA GLY A 200 -17.91 -29.04 19.35
C GLY A 200 -18.65 -28.82 18.02
N ASP A 201 -18.37 -27.72 17.30
CA ASP A 201 -19.12 -27.35 16.09
C ASP A 201 -18.52 -27.90 14.79
N ARG A 202 -17.46 -28.73 14.88
CA ARG A 202 -16.74 -29.26 13.70
C ARG A 202 -17.13 -30.68 13.30
N LEU A 203 -18.03 -31.36 14.05
CA LEU A 203 -18.37 -32.77 13.83
C LEU A 203 -19.80 -33.05 13.34
N LEU A 204 -20.63 -32.04 13.07
CA LEU A 204 -21.98 -32.25 12.52
C LEU A 204 -22.19 -31.44 11.24
N ARG A 205 -21.55 -31.88 10.16
CA ARG A 205 -22.03 -31.65 8.79
C ARG A 205 -22.29 -33.02 8.14
N HIS A 206 -23.56 -33.43 8.13
CA HIS A 206 -24.11 -34.31 7.11
C HIS A 206 -24.95 -33.46 6.16
#